data_AF-A0A2P8EBS4-F1
#
_entry.id   AF-A0A2P8EBS4-F1
#
_cell.length_a   1.000
_cell.length_b   1.000
_cell.length_c   1.000
_cell.angle_alpha   90.00
_cell.angle_beta   90.00
_cell.angle_gamma   90.00
#
_symmetry.space_group_name_H-M   'P 1'
#
loop_
_entity.id
_entity.type
_entity.pdbx_description
1 polymer ?
#
loop_
_entity_poly.entity_id
_entity_poly.type
_entity_poly.pdbx_seq_one_letter_code
_entity_poly.pdbx_strand_id
1 'polypeptide(L)'
;MPRPLVVAFVTTALLALSVVPSSGTPGPDDEPDRASRARDAQVDVRRWSGSADWRSGTSQGVWVLPGPHAGVMMSTPAGTTDYTDPNTGATTSWEYATWTSPFTELDFAANELVPSWNASTPHGTWISVELRATYTDGETSPWYDLGNWATGDTSIRRTSVPDQSDGRSAVHTDTVAVEDGADVLIRGYELRLRLHRSPGSLATPRVWSIGSMASHVPERFAVEPSRGSIAWGTELDVPRRSQNIHSGNYPEYGGGGEVWCSPASTTMVMEYFGAGPSSTEMDWIEPGYTDPQVAHAARVTWDHAYQGAGNWPFNTAYAASSGKLDAFVTRLRSLDDLERLIAAGIPVVTSQSFTADELDGAGYGTAGHLFVVVGFTADGDVVVNDPAADSNDSVRRVYPREQFERVWLRTQRRLADGSVAGGSGGIAYVIRPYDVPLPDGGHGSW
;
A
#
# COMPACT_ATOMS: atom_id res chain seq x y z
N MET A 1 31.39 32.46 18.58
CA MET A 1 30.80 31.12 18.69
C MET A 1 29.85 30.94 17.53
N PRO A 2 30.20 30.18 16.48
CA PRO A 2 29.36 30.02 15.32
C PRO A 2 28.27 28.98 15.59
N ARG A 3 27.04 29.30 15.15
CA ARG A 3 25.83 28.47 15.21
C ARG A 3 25.99 27.26 14.26
N PRO A 4 25.50 26.06 14.61
CA PRO A 4 25.50 24.95 13.68
C PRO A 4 24.46 25.18 12.58
N LEU A 5 24.89 24.98 11.33
CA LEU A 5 24.04 24.89 10.16
C LEU A 5 23.20 23.61 10.26
N VAL A 6 21.88 23.74 10.22
CA VAL A 6 20.96 22.64 9.94
C VAL A 6 21.02 22.41 8.42
N VAL A 7 21.59 21.28 8.01
CA VAL A 7 21.56 20.82 6.61
C VAL A 7 20.21 20.15 6.40
N ALA A 8 19.33 20.81 5.66
CA ALA A 8 18.10 20.21 5.16
C ALA A 8 18.47 19.17 4.09
N PHE A 9 18.21 17.89 4.38
CA PHE A 9 18.27 16.85 3.37
C PHE A 9 16.98 16.92 2.54
N VAL A 10 17.10 17.43 1.32
CA VAL A 10 16.06 17.33 0.29
C VAL A 10 16.20 15.93 -0.32
N THR A 11 15.30 15.02 0.03
CA THR A 11 15.15 13.72 -0.64
C THR A 11 14.38 13.93 -1.94
N THR A 12 15.12 14.02 -3.04
CA THR A 12 14.55 14.10 -4.39
C THR A 12 14.08 12.71 -4.82
N ALA A 13 12.79 12.42 -4.71
CA ALA A 13 12.18 11.33 -5.48
C ALA A 13 12.11 11.77 -6.94
N LEU A 14 12.97 11.23 -7.80
CA LEU A 14 12.90 11.44 -9.24
C LEU A 14 11.70 10.66 -9.80
N LEU A 15 10.61 11.35 -10.06
CA LEU A 15 9.62 10.96 -11.07
C LEU A 15 10.03 11.61 -12.39
N ALA A 16 10.27 10.79 -13.42
CA ALA A 16 10.64 11.25 -14.75
C ALA A 16 9.48 12.04 -15.39
N LEU A 17 9.77 13.26 -15.85
CA LEU A 17 8.86 14.12 -16.61
C LEU A 17 9.22 14.08 -18.11
N SER A 18 8.23 14.09 -18.98
CA SER A 18 8.40 14.57 -20.36
C SER A 18 7.13 15.29 -20.88
N VAL A 19 7.32 16.27 -21.79
CA VAL A 19 6.32 17.28 -22.18
C VAL A 19 6.26 17.47 -23.72
N VAL A 20 5.04 17.75 -24.24
CA VAL A 20 4.60 18.50 -25.47
C VAL A 20 4.54 17.77 -26.86
N PRO A 21 3.68 18.15 -27.85
CA PRO A 21 2.24 18.49 -27.88
C PRO A 21 1.38 17.54 -28.78
N SER A 22 0.06 17.51 -28.58
CA SER A 22 -0.91 16.83 -29.47
C SER A 22 -1.66 17.80 -30.39
N SER A 23 -1.85 17.44 -31.66
CA SER A 23 -2.90 18.02 -32.50
C SER A 23 -3.55 16.95 -33.38
N GLY A 24 -4.87 16.78 -33.24
CA GLY A 24 -5.69 15.92 -34.07
C GLY A 24 -7.08 15.71 -33.48
N THR A 25 -8.10 16.34 -34.07
CA THR A 25 -9.50 16.22 -33.68
C THR A 25 -10.20 15.14 -34.51
N PRO A 26 -11.00 14.24 -33.91
CA PRO A 26 -12.07 13.55 -34.63
C PRO A 26 -13.47 13.96 -34.14
N GLY A 27 -14.41 14.04 -35.09
CA GLY A 27 -15.80 14.46 -34.89
C GLY A 27 -16.72 13.36 -34.30
N PRO A 28 -17.98 13.70 -33.99
CA PRO A 28 -18.87 12.86 -33.21
C PRO A 28 -19.79 12.02 -34.10
N ASP A 29 -20.01 10.75 -33.76
CA ASP A 29 -21.29 10.25 -33.22
C ASP A 29 -21.35 8.71 -33.18
N ASP A 30 -22.03 8.23 -32.12
CA ASP A 30 -22.50 6.88 -31.79
C ASP A 30 -21.54 5.84 -31.13
N GLU A 31 -21.34 6.00 -29.81
CA GLU A 31 -21.36 4.88 -28.83
C GLU A 31 -21.51 5.42 -27.38
N PRO A 32 -22.73 5.52 -26.81
CA PRO A 32 -22.90 6.07 -25.46
C PRO A 32 -22.42 5.16 -24.32
N ASP A 33 -22.10 3.88 -24.58
CA ASP A 33 -21.98 2.85 -23.54
C ASP A 33 -20.56 2.24 -23.39
N ARG A 34 -19.66 2.46 -24.35
CA ARG A 34 -18.21 2.18 -24.16
C ARG A 34 -17.43 3.41 -23.71
N ALA A 35 -17.84 4.60 -24.15
CA ALA A 35 -17.21 5.85 -23.77
C ALA A 35 -17.48 6.25 -22.31
N SER A 36 -18.54 5.74 -21.66
CA SER A 36 -18.78 5.95 -20.21
C SER A 36 -17.86 5.07 -19.35
N ARG A 37 -17.65 3.82 -19.73
CA ARG A 37 -16.71 2.90 -19.05
C ARG A 37 -15.25 3.32 -19.20
N ALA A 38 -14.90 3.99 -20.30
CA ALA A 38 -13.57 4.56 -20.53
C ALA A 38 -13.29 5.84 -19.71
N ARG A 39 -14.28 6.39 -18.97
CA ARG A 39 -14.12 7.59 -18.13
C ARG A 39 -14.04 7.30 -16.63
N ASP A 40 -14.41 6.09 -16.21
CA ASP A 40 -14.42 5.70 -14.80
C ASP A 40 -13.22 4.83 -14.46
N ALA A 41 -12.63 5.07 -13.29
CA ALA A 41 -11.56 4.24 -12.76
C ALA A 41 -12.04 2.79 -12.64
N GLN A 42 -11.35 1.86 -13.28
CA GLN A 42 -11.61 0.42 -13.17
C GLN A 42 -10.66 -0.16 -12.12
N VAL A 43 -11.22 -0.90 -11.17
CA VAL A 43 -10.45 -1.52 -10.08
C VAL A 43 -10.99 -2.92 -9.85
N ASP A 44 -10.09 -3.88 -9.67
CA ASP A 44 -10.40 -5.22 -9.18
C ASP A 44 -9.42 -5.60 -8.07
N VAL A 45 -9.91 -6.29 -7.05
CA VAL A 45 -9.08 -6.87 -5.98
C VAL A 45 -9.37 -8.36 -5.92
N ARG A 46 -8.39 -9.17 -6.31
CA ARG A 46 -8.45 -10.63 -6.17
C ARG A 46 -7.55 -11.09 -5.04
N ARG A 47 -8.10 -11.89 -4.12
CA ARG A 47 -7.39 -12.42 -2.95
C ARG A 47 -7.57 -13.94 -2.85
N TRP A 48 -6.51 -14.61 -2.41
CA TRP A 48 -6.52 -16.01 -2.00
C TRP A 48 -6.34 -16.05 -0.49
N SER A 49 -7.40 -16.43 0.23
CA SER A 49 -7.40 -16.45 1.70
C SER A 49 -8.14 -17.66 2.29
N GLY A 50 -8.91 -18.39 1.50
CA GLY A 50 -9.58 -19.64 1.90
C GLY A 50 -8.79 -20.90 1.53
N SER A 51 -9.12 -22.03 2.16
CA SER A 51 -8.48 -23.31 1.82
C SER A 51 -8.73 -23.76 0.37
N ALA A 52 -9.87 -23.38 -0.22
CA ALA A 52 -10.16 -23.66 -1.62
C ALA A 52 -9.25 -22.82 -2.54
N ASP A 53 -9.07 -21.54 -2.21
CA ASP A 53 -8.19 -20.63 -2.93
C ASP A 53 -6.75 -21.16 -2.93
N TRP A 54 -6.21 -21.51 -1.75
CA TRP A 54 -4.85 -22.04 -1.65
C TRP A 54 -4.65 -23.35 -2.44
N ARG A 55 -5.68 -24.21 -2.49
CA ARG A 55 -5.62 -25.46 -3.28
C ARG A 55 -5.78 -25.25 -4.78
N SER A 56 -6.29 -24.10 -5.22
CA SER A 56 -6.39 -23.78 -6.65
C SER A 56 -5.02 -23.50 -7.27
N GLY A 57 -4.06 -23.01 -6.48
CA GLY A 57 -2.70 -22.75 -6.92
C GLY A 57 -1.82 -24.00 -7.00
N THR A 58 -0.68 -23.87 -7.68
CA THR A 58 0.35 -24.91 -7.78
C THR A 58 1.34 -24.76 -6.62
N SER A 59 1.58 -25.86 -5.89
CA SER A 59 2.43 -25.88 -4.69
C SER A 59 3.65 -26.77 -4.88
N GLN A 60 4.81 -26.31 -4.37
CA GLN A 60 6.02 -27.10 -4.22
C GLN A 60 6.52 -26.93 -2.78
N GLY A 61 6.40 -27.99 -1.96
CA GLY A 61 6.83 -27.95 -0.55
C GLY A 61 5.90 -27.22 0.42
N VAL A 62 4.79 -26.67 -0.09
CA VAL A 62 3.80 -25.93 0.70
C VAL A 62 2.67 -26.86 1.18
N TRP A 63 2.22 -26.65 2.41
CA TRP A 63 1.02 -27.27 2.96
C TRP A 63 -0.06 -26.22 3.27
N VAL A 64 -1.31 -26.54 2.94
CA VAL A 64 -2.48 -25.70 3.22
C VAL A 64 -2.99 -26.01 4.61
N LEU A 65 -2.79 -25.07 5.54
CA LEU A 65 -3.39 -25.08 6.88
C LEU A 65 -4.90 -24.79 6.76
N PRO A 66 -5.79 -25.73 7.11
CA PRO A 66 -7.23 -25.50 7.08
C PRO A 66 -7.69 -24.69 8.31
N GLY A 67 -8.86 -24.07 8.22
CA GLY A 67 -9.52 -23.38 9.33
C GLY A 67 -10.03 -21.99 8.97
N PRO A 68 -10.55 -21.23 9.95
CA PRO A 68 -11.04 -19.86 9.75
C PRO A 68 -9.94 -18.88 9.32
N HIS A 69 -8.68 -19.24 9.57
CA HIS A 69 -7.49 -18.53 9.09
C HIS A 69 -6.70 -19.46 8.16
N ALA A 70 -7.33 -19.90 7.08
CA ALA A 70 -6.68 -20.78 6.14
C ALA A 70 -5.43 -20.10 5.56
N GLY A 71 -4.35 -20.86 5.43
CA GLY A 71 -3.09 -20.30 4.97
C GLY A 71 -2.15 -21.37 4.45
N VAL A 72 -0.99 -20.91 4.01
CA VAL A 72 0.10 -21.75 3.54
C VAL A 72 1.29 -21.65 4.46
N MET A 73 1.97 -22.78 4.65
CA MET A 73 3.22 -22.90 5.38
C MET A 73 4.16 -23.84 4.62
N MET A 74 5.46 -23.73 4.85
CA MET A 74 6.42 -24.71 4.33
C MET A 74 6.32 -26.00 5.16
N SER A 75 6.08 -27.12 4.48
CA SER A 75 6.07 -28.47 5.07
C SER A 75 7.39 -29.21 4.81
N THR A 76 7.84 -29.21 3.56
CA THR A 76 9.14 -29.74 3.13
C THR A 76 9.77 -28.74 2.17
N PRO A 77 11.09 -28.50 2.23
CA PRO A 77 11.72 -27.59 1.29
C PRO A 77 11.64 -28.15 -0.13
N ALA A 78 11.29 -27.30 -1.10
CA ALA A 78 11.41 -27.59 -2.51
C ALA A 78 12.88 -27.58 -2.96
N GLY A 79 13.73 -26.81 -2.27
CA GLY A 79 15.16 -26.74 -2.48
C GLY A 79 15.84 -25.77 -1.52
N THR A 80 17.10 -25.48 -1.81
CA THR A 80 17.88 -24.42 -1.14
C THR A 80 18.27 -23.34 -2.14
N THR A 81 18.36 -22.10 -1.68
CA THR A 81 18.81 -20.96 -2.48
C THR A 81 19.65 -20.03 -1.62
N ASP A 82 20.69 -19.44 -2.21
CA ASP A 82 21.49 -18.43 -1.53
C ASP A 82 20.87 -17.06 -1.79
N TYR A 83 20.68 -16.29 -0.71
CA TYR A 83 20.19 -14.92 -0.75
C TYR A 83 21.28 -14.00 -0.24
N THR A 84 21.69 -13.04 -1.06
CA THR A 84 22.54 -11.93 -0.65
C THR A 84 21.64 -10.75 -0.33
N ASP A 85 21.55 -10.41 0.96
CA ASP A 85 20.78 -9.25 1.41
C ASP A 85 21.46 -7.98 0.87
N PRO A 86 20.82 -7.20 -0.01
CA PRO A 86 21.46 -6.06 -0.66
C PRO A 86 21.79 -4.93 0.33
N ASN A 87 21.18 -4.93 1.51
CA ASN A 87 21.32 -3.90 2.52
C ASN A 87 22.37 -4.22 3.58
N THR A 88 22.78 -5.50 3.70
CA THR A 88 23.88 -5.92 4.59
C THR A 88 25.09 -6.47 3.84
N GLY A 89 24.92 -6.90 2.59
CA GLY A 89 25.92 -7.63 1.81
C GLY A 89 26.14 -9.08 2.26
N ALA A 90 25.41 -9.56 3.27
CA ALA A 90 25.56 -10.92 3.78
C ALA A 90 24.85 -11.92 2.88
N THR A 91 25.57 -12.97 2.45
CA THR A 91 24.98 -14.11 1.74
C THR A 91 24.67 -15.22 2.73
N THR A 92 23.42 -15.65 2.77
CA THR A 92 22.95 -16.76 3.61
C THR A 92 22.18 -17.76 2.76
N SER A 93 22.36 -19.05 3.03
CA SER A 93 21.59 -20.11 2.38
C SER A 93 20.25 -20.32 3.08
N TRP A 94 19.19 -20.48 2.29
CA TRP A 94 17.81 -20.63 2.76
C TRP A 94 17.15 -21.85 2.12
N GLU A 95 16.44 -22.63 2.91
CA GLU A 95 15.43 -23.54 2.38
C GLU A 95 14.25 -22.73 1.86
N TYR A 96 13.68 -23.14 0.71
CA TYR A 96 12.50 -22.48 0.16
C TYR A 96 11.39 -23.46 -0.23
N ALA A 97 10.16 -22.96 -0.25
CA ALA A 97 8.99 -23.61 -0.82
C ALA A 97 8.15 -22.57 -1.56
N THR A 98 7.37 -23.00 -2.55
CA THR A 98 6.70 -22.09 -3.49
C THR A 98 5.22 -22.41 -3.60
N TRP A 99 4.42 -21.37 -3.65
CA TRP A 99 3.03 -21.42 -4.10
C TRP A 99 2.83 -20.43 -5.24
N THR A 100 2.25 -20.86 -6.34
CA THR A 100 1.92 -20.01 -7.50
C THR A 100 0.40 -20.00 -7.69
N SER A 101 -0.19 -18.83 -7.82
CA SER A 101 -1.62 -18.69 -8.09
C SER A 101 -1.99 -19.27 -9.45
N PRO A 102 -3.27 -19.61 -9.69
CA PRO A 102 -3.79 -19.69 -11.05
C PRO A 102 -3.58 -18.37 -11.78
N PHE A 103 -3.62 -18.43 -13.11
CA PHE A 103 -3.77 -17.24 -13.93
C PHE A 103 -5.08 -16.53 -13.58
N THR A 104 -5.00 -15.22 -13.35
CA THR A 104 -6.14 -14.35 -13.08
C THR A 104 -6.35 -13.46 -14.29
N GLU A 105 -7.40 -13.74 -15.06
CA GLU A 105 -7.85 -12.86 -16.14
C GLU A 105 -8.62 -11.68 -15.55
N LEU A 106 -8.32 -10.47 -16.05
CA LEU A 106 -9.02 -9.25 -15.67
C LEU A 106 -10.16 -8.97 -16.66
N ASP A 107 -11.26 -8.43 -16.15
CA ASP A 107 -12.41 -7.98 -16.95
C ASP A 107 -12.12 -6.68 -17.72
N PHE A 108 -10.93 -6.10 -17.53
CA PHE A 108 -10.46 -4.89 -18.20
C PHE A 108 -8.94 -4.93 -18.39
N ALA A 109 -8.44 -4.04 -19.24
CA ALA A 109 -7.01 -3.90 -19.49
C ALA A 109 -6.40 -2.94 -18.45
N ALA A 110 -5.70 -3.47 -17.45
CA ALA A 110 -5.08 -2.71 -16.36
C ALA A 110 -3.79 -2.01 -16.81
N ASN A 111 -3.47 -0.88 -16.16
CA ASN A 111 -2.18 -0.22 -16.28
C ASN A 111 -1.32 -0.37 -15.01
N GLU A 112 -1.90 -0.76 -13.88
CA GLU A 112 -1.17 -0.98 -12.64
C GLU A 112 -1.64 -2.21 -11.87
N LEU A 113 -0.69 -2.87 -11.19
CA LEU A 113 -0.92 -3.95 -10.24
C LEU A 113 -0.16 -3.67 -8.93
N VAL A 114 -0.82 -3.82 -7.78
CA VAL A 114 -0.19 -3.72 -6.45
C VAL A 114 -0.53 -4.98 -5.63
N PRO A 115 0.43 -5.90 -5.43
CA PRO A 115 0.20 -7.05 -4.59
C PRO A 115 0.22 -6.69 -3.10
N SER A 116 -0.56 -7.38 -2.28
CA SER A 116 -0.49 -7.29 -0.83
C SER A 116 -0.73 -8.66 -0.18
N TRP A 117 -0.24 -8.84 1.04
CA TRP A 117 -0.23 -10.14 1.72
C TRP A 117 -0.37 -9.99 3.23
N ASN A 118 -0.93 -11.04 3.84
CA ASN A 118 -1.05 -11.16 5.30
C ASN A 118 -0.25 -12.37 5.76
N ALA A 119 0.79 -12.10 6.53
CA ALA A 119 1.79 -13.10 6.89
C ALA A 119 2.39 -12.88 8.28
N SER A 120 2.93 -13.96 8.84
CA SER A 120 3.80 -13.95 10.03
C SER A 120 5.06 -14.72 9.68
N THR A 121 6.23 -14.13 9.92
CA THR A 121 7.52 -14.78 9.69
C THR A 121 8.31 -14.81 11.01
N PRO A 122 8.24 -15.92 11.77
CA PRO A 122 9.08 -16.10 12.94
C PRO A 122 10.57 -15.93 12.62
N HIS A 123 11.39 -15.67 13.65
CA HIS A 123 12.84 -15.54 13.47
C HIS A 123 13.43 -16.71 12.67
N GLY A 124 14.32 -16.40 11.72
CA GLY A 124 14.91 -17.37 10.79
C GLY A 124 13.96 -17.74 9.64
N THR A 125 12.96 -16.91 9.35
CA THR A 125 12.05 -17.07 8.22
C THR A 125 11.72 -15.73 7.58
N TRP A 126 11.35 -15.75 6.31
CA TRP A 126 10.91 -14.60 5.53
C TRP A 126 10.14 -15.07 4.29
N ILE A 127 9.56 -14.17 3.52
CA ILE A 127 8.86 -14.47 2.27
C ILE A 127 9.30 -13.54 1.13
N SER A 128 9.23 -14.02 -0.11
CA SER A 128 9.26 -13.15 -1.30
C SER A 128 7.90 -13.21 -2.00
N VAL A 129 7.44 -12.06 -2.50
CA VAL A 129 6.21 -11.96 -3.29
C VAL A 129 6.58 -11.51 -4.69
N GLU A 130 6.29 -12.35 -5.67
CA GLU A 130 6.62 -12.11 -7.06
C GLU A 130 5.34 -12.04 -7.92
N LEU A 131 5.38 -11.27 -8.98
CA LEU A 131 4.28 -11.07 -9.91
C LEU A 131 4.75 -11.26 -11.35
N ARG A 132 3.91 -11.90 -12.17
CA ARG A 132 4.07 -11.93 -13.63
C ARG A 132 2.81 -11.39 -14.28
N ALA A 133 2.94 -10.36 -15.11
CA ALA A 133 1.85 -9.83 -15.91
C ALA A 133 1.75 -10.59 -17.25
N THR A 134 0.53 -10.71 -17.75
CA THR A 134 0.23 -11.08 -19.14
C THR A 134 -0.38 -9.87 -19.82
N TYR A 135 0.24 -9.45 -20.92
CA TYR A 135 -0.13 -8.28 -21.67
C TYR A 135 -1.31 -8.56 -22.62
N THR A 136 -1.90 -7.49 -23.17
CA THR A 136 -3.04 -7.56 -24.09
C THR A 136 -2.72 -8.24 -25.44
N ASP A 137 -1.44 -8.31 -25.82
CA ASP A 137 -0.94 -9.06 -26.99
C ASP A 137 -0.73 -10.55 -26.71
N GLY A 138 -0.88 -10.99 -25.44
CA GLY A 138 -0.70 -12.36 -24.99
C GLY A 138 0.73 -12.71 -24.56
N GLU A 139 1.70 -11.80 -24.70
CA GLU A 139 3.04 -11.99 -24.15
C GLU A 139 3.05 -11.78 -22.63
N THR A 140 4.08 -12.29 -21.96
CA THR A 140 4.20 -12.19 -20.50
C THR A 140 5.44 -11.40 -20.11
N SER A 141 5.33 -10.60 -19.06
CA SER A 141 6.48 -10.00 -18.40
C SER A 141 7.42 -11.09 -17.81
N PRO A 142 8.65 -10.73 -17.44
CA PRO A 142 9.41 -11.49 -16.44
C PRO A 142 8.64 -11.61 -15.12
N TRP A 143 9.14 -12.48 -14.23
CA TRP A 143 8.71 -12.42 -12.83
C TRP A 143 9.39 -11.24 -12.16
N TYR A 144 8.60 -10.27 -11.73
CA TYR A 144 9.03 -9.15 -10.89
C TYR A 144 9.01 -9.57 -9.41
N ASP A 145 10.02 -9.18 -8.63
CA ASP A 145 10.04 -9.31 -7.17
C ASP A 145 9.50 -8.02 -6.53
N LEU A 146 8.33 -8.11 -5.89
CA LEU A 146 7.61 -6.98 -5.32
C LEU A 146 7.88 -6.82 -3.82
N GLY A 147 8.74 -7.66 -3.24
CA GLY A 147 9.19 -7.46 -1.88
C GLY A 147 9.72 -8.72 -1.23
N ASN A 148 10.89 -8.57 -0.61
CA ASN A 148 11.46 -9.53 0.32
C ASN A 148 11.10 -9.08 1.74
N TRP A 149 10.17 -9.80 2.37
CA TRP A 149 9.49 -9.35 3.58
C TRP A 149 9.66 -10.31 4.77
N ALA A 150 9.85 -9.72 5.94
CA ALA A 150 9.83 -10.40 7.24
C ALA A 150 9.11 -9.52 8.28
N THR A 151 8.47 -10.12 9.29
CA THR A 151 7.86 -9.43 10.44
C THR A 151 8.93 -8.70 11.28
N GLY A 152 10.07 -9.33 11.51
CA GLY A 152 11.25 -8.71 12.11
C GLY A 152 12.27 -8.23 11.07
N ASP A 153 13.39 -7.68 11.53
CA ASP A 153 14.49 -7.15 10.70
C ASP A 153 15.83 -7.88 10.93
N THR A 154 15.80 -9.02 11.63
CA THR A 154 16.99 -9.80 12.00
C THR A 154 17.31 -10.96 11.05
N SER A 155 16.30 -11.48 10.34
CA SER A 155 16.47 -12.58 9.38
C SER A 155 16.90 -12.06 8.01
N ILE A 156 16.27 -10.98 7.57
CA ILE A 156 16.64 -10.15 6.43
C ILE A 156 16.28 -8.70 6.77
N ARG A 157 16.92 -7.75 6.09
CA ARG A 157 16.42 -6.37 6.00
C ARG A 157 15.35 -6.30 4.93
N ARG A 158 14.09 -6.10 5.35
CA ARG A 158 12.94 -5.92 4.44
C ARG A 158 13.25 -4.93 3.33
N THR A 159 12.94 -5.28 2.10
CA THR A 159 13.33 -4.45 0.96
C THR A 159 12.44 -4.71 -0.24
N SER A 160 12.04 -3.65 -0.93
CA SER A 160 11.68 -3.72 -2.35
C SER A 160 12.93 -4.02 -3.20
N VAL A 161 12.71 -4.39 -4.46
CA VAL A 161 13.78 -4.65 -5.43
C VAL A 161 13.71 -3.58 -6.53
N PRO A 162 14.70 -2.68 -6.62
CA PRO A 162 14.71 -1.60 -7.61
C PRO A 162 15.08 -2.11 -9.00
N ASP A 163 14.98 -1.21 -9.98
CA ASP A 163 15.53 -1.36 -11.34
C ASP A 163 15.00 -2.57 -12.13
N GLN A 164 13.73 -2.91 -11.94
CA GLN A 164 13.05 -3.97 -12.69
C GLN A 164 12.16 -3.36 -13.79
N SER A 165 12.48 -3.64 -15.05
CA SER A 165 11.67 -3.28 -16.23
C SER A 165 11.91 -4.27 -17.37
N ASP A 166 10.92 -4.43 -18.25
CA ASP A 166 11.05 -5.16 -19.50
C ASP A 166 10.85 -4.28 -20.75
N GLY A 167 10.77 -2.96 -20.56
CA GLY A 167 10.50 -1.98 -21.61
C GLY A 167 9.01 -1.82 -21.96
N ARG A 168 8.11 -2.60 -21.35
CA ARG A 168 6.65 -2.45 -21.43
C ARG A 168 6.02 -2.18 -20.07
N SER A 169 6.56 -2.77 -19.01
CA SER A 169 6.22 -2.45 -17.63
C SER A 169 7.44 -2.44 -16.71
N ALA A 170 7.33 -1.71 -15.62
CA ALA A 170 8.35 -1.58 -14.59
C ALA A 170 7.78 -1.66 -13.19
N VAL A 171 8.66 -1.92 -12.23
CA VAL A 171 8.35 -1.89 -10.80
C VAL A 171 8.74 -0.54 -10.20
N HIS A 172 7.76 0.15 -9.63
CA HIS A 172 7.94 1.35 -8.84
C HIS A 172 7.72 1.04 -7.36
N THR A 173 8.79 0.60 -6.68
CA THR A 173 8.80 0.15 -5.26
C THR A 173 7.89 -1.04 -4.99
N ASP A 174 6.58 -0.83 -4.97
CA ASP A 174 5.54 -1.83 -4.67
C ASP A 174 4.48 -1.99 -5.78
N THR A 175 4.59 -1.21 -6.86
CA THR A 175 3.62 -1.16 -7.96
C THR A 175 4.25 -1.64 -9.25
N VAL A 176 3.64 -2.63 -9.93
CA VAL A 176 3.95 -2.91 -11.34
C VAL A 176 3.10 -1.97 -12.19
N ALA A 177 3.73 -1.12 -13.00
CA ALA A 177 3.05 -0.17 -13.87
C ALA A 177 3.47 -0.36 -15.32
N VAL A 178 2.51 -0.23 -16.24
CA VAL A 178 2.79 -0.11 -17.67
C VAL A 178 3.55 1.19 -17.92
N GLU A 179 4.64 1.09 -18.69
CA GLU A 179 5.49 2.22 -19.02
C GLU A 179 4.79 3.19 -19.98
N ASP A 180 5.07 4.48 -19.84
CA ASP A 180 4.54 5.49 -20.74
C ASP A 180 4.95 5.22 -22.19
N GLY A 181 3.96 5.16 -23.09
CA GLY A 181 4.19 4.90 -24.51
C GLY A 181 4.27 3.42 -24.89
N ALA A 182 4.10 2.49 -23.95
CA ALA A 182 3.85 1.09 -24.28
C ALA A 182 2.57 0.95 -25.10
N ASP A 183 2.57 0.04 -26.08
CA ASP A 183 1.43 -0.27 -26.96
C ASP A 183 0.50 -1.36 -26.39
N VAL A 184 0.80 -1.83 -25.18
CA VAL A 184 0.07 -2.88 -24.47
C VAL A 184 -0.39 -2.43 -23.09
N LEU A 185 -1.41 -3.10 -22.59
CA LEU A 185 -1.85 -3.04 -21.20
C LEU A 185 -1.80 -4.45 -20.59
N ILE A 186 -2.10 -4.56 -19.31
CA ILE A 186 -2.13 -5.83 -18.59
C ILE A 186 -3.53 -6.45 -18.70
N ARG A 187 -3.62 -7.66 -19.23
CA ARG A 187 -4.88 -8.44 -19.33
C ARG A 187 -5.08 -9.41 -18.16
N GLY A 188 -4.01 -9.78 -17.48
CA GLY A 188 -4.07 -10.69 -16.35
C GLY A 188 -2.72 -10.87 -15.70
N TYR A 189 -2.68 -11.65 -14.64
CA TYR A 189 -1.45 -11.87 -13.89
C TYR A 189 -1.45 -13.20 -13.14
N GLU A 190 -0.26 -13.58 -12.69
CA GLU A 190 -0.03 -14.64 -11.71
C GLU A 190 0.82 -14.09 -10.56
N LEU A 191 0.55 -14.57 -9.34
CA LEU A 191 1.34 -14.30 -8.16
C LEU A 191 2.14 -15.54 -7.79
N ARG A 192 3.37 -15.35 -7.33
CA ARG A 192 4.20 -16.41 -6.77
C ARG A 192 4.70 -16.00 -5.39
N LEU A 193 4.36 -16.80 -4.40
CA LEU A 193 4.84 -16.68 -3.04
C LEU A 193 5.98 -17.67 -2.85
N ARG A 194 7.14 -17.20 -2.38
CA ARG A 194 8.19 -18.07 -1.84
C ARG A 194 8.27 -17.91 -0.34
N LEU A 195 8.30 -19.05 0.34
CA LEU A 195 8.48 -19.16 1.78
C LEU A 195 9.93 -19.54 2.02
N HIS A 196 10.63 -18.81 2.88
CA HIS A 196 12.03 -19.07 3.20
C HIS A 196 12.19 -19.39 4.69
N ARG A 197 13.07 -20.34 5.00
CA ARG A 197 13.51 -20.63 6.37
C ARG A 197 14.97 -21.03 6.43
N SER A 198 15.62 -20.85 7.57
CA SER A 198 16.98 -21.33 7.77
C SER A 198 17.05 -22.86 7.55
N PRO A 199 18.10 -23.39 6.87
CA PRO A 199 18.22 -24.82 6.59
C PRO A 199 18.10 -25.69 7.85
N GLY A 200 17.30 -26.75 7.79
CA GLY A 200 17.03 -27.65 8.92
C GLY A 200 16.16 -27.09 10.04
N SER A 201 15.70 -25.83 9.95
CA SER A 201 14.80 -25.24 10.94
C SER A 201 13.39 -25.80 10.84
N LEU A 202 12.71 -25.92 12.00
CA LEU A 202 11.28 -26.22 12.06
C LEU A 202 10.40 -24.95 12.06
N ALA A 203 10.99 -23.76 12.22
CA ALA A 203 10.27 -22.50 12.06
C ALA A 203 9.79 -22.36 10.62
N THR A 204 8.55 -21.90 10.42
CA THR A 204 7.96 -21.74 9.10
C THR A 204 7.21 -20.42 9.02
N PRO A 205 7.37 -19.65 7.94
CA PRO A 205 6.50 -18.50 7.71
C PRO A 205 5.10 -19.02 7.40
N ARG A 206 4.09 -18.27 7.84
CA ARG A 206 2.69 -18.53 7.53
C ARG A 206 2.13 -17.36 6.76
N VAL A 207 1.46 -17.64 5.64
CA VAL A 207 0.74 -16.64 4.85
C VAL A 207 -0.72 -17.05 4.77
N TRP A 208 -1.65 -16.20 5.19
CA TRP A 208 -3.09 -16.50 5.18
C TRP A 208 -3.88 -15.61 4.24
N SER A 209 -3.23 -14.63 3.61
CA SER A 209 -3.76 -13.95 2.43
C SER A 209 -2.63 -13.56 1.50
N ILE A 210 -2.86 -13.69 0.19
CA ILE A 210 -2.11 -12.99 -0.85
C ILE A 210 -3.13 -12.51 -1.89
N GLY A 211 -2.88 -11.37 -2.52
CA GLY A 211 -3.73 -10.85 -3.58
C GLY A 211 -3.10 -9.70 -4.31
N SER A 212 -3.77 -9.20 -5.34
CA SER A 212 -3.38 -7.98 -6.03
C SER A 212 -4.59 -7.10 -6.27
N MET A 213 -4.40 -5.81 -6.04
CA MET A 213 -5.21 -4.79 -6.67
C MET A 213 -4.73 -4.65 -8.12
N ALA A 214 -5.67 -4.64 -9.06
CA ALA A 214 -5.46 -4.28 -10.45
C ALA A 214 -6.27 -3.03 -10.75
N SER A 215 -5.72 -2.11 -11.53
CA SER A 215 -6.46 -0.91 -11.90
C SER A 215 -6.15 -0.41 -13.30
N HIS A 216 -7.13 0.29 -13.85
CA HIS A 216 -7.00 1.22 -14.95
C HIS A 216 -7.60 2.53 -14.48
N VAL A 217 -6.76 3.46 -14.04
CA VAL A 217 -7.21 4.81 -13.68
C VAL A 217 -6.74 5.79 -14.76
N PRO A 218 -7.65 6.44 -15.48
CA PRO A 218 -7.25 7.33 -16.57
C PRO A 218 -6.47 8.54 -16.04
N GLU A 219 -5.65 9.12 -16.90
CA GLU A 219 -5.05 10.43 -16.66
C GLU A 219 -6.14 11.48 -16.44
N ARG A 220 -6.13 12.11 -15.26
CA ARG A 220 -7.12 13.11 -14.90
C ARG A 220 -6.57 14.09 -13.88
N PHE A 221 -6.88 15.37 -14.09
CA PHE A 221 -6.57 16.48 -13.16
C PHE A 221 -7.70 16.74 -12.15
N ALA A 222 -8.91 16.27 -12.46
CA ALA A 222 -10.10 16.45 -11.65
C ALA A 222 -10.98 15.20 -11.71
N VAL A 223 -11.90 15.10 -10.77
CA VAL A 223 -12.91 14.04 -10.68
C VAL A 223 -14.26 14.70 -10.40
N GLU A 224 -15.33 14.07 -10.86
CA GLU A 224 -16.68 14.47 -10.48
C GLU A 224 -16.88 14.11 -9.00
N PRO A 225 -17.35 15.03 -8.15
CA PRO A 225 -17.65 14.72 -6.76
C PRO A 225 -18.71 13.62 -6.65
N SER A 226 -18.50 12.71 -5.71
CA SER A 226 -19.48 11.69 -5.37
C SER A 226 -20.70 12.29 -4.66
N ARG A 227 -21.82 11.54 -4.68
CA ARG A 227 -23.10 12.02 -4.17
C ARG A 227 -23.09 12.22 -2.65
N GLY A 228 -22.38 11.35 -1.93
CA GLY A 228 -22.31 11.31 -0.48
C GLY A 228 -23.58 10.83 0.22
N SER A 229 -23.69 11.17 1.51
CA SER A 229 -24.81 10.94 2.44
C SER A 229 -24.95 9.53 3.01
N ILE A 230 -23.98 8.64 2.77
CA ILE A 230 -23.98 7.27 3.31
C ILE A 230 -23.51 7.25 4.77
N ALA A 231 -22.49 8.04 5.12
CA ALA A 231 -21.89 8.09 6.46
C ALA A 231 -21.76 9.52 7.04
N TRP A 232 -22.48 10.49 6.48
CA TRP A 232 -22.48 11.86 7.00
C TRP A 232 -22.93 11.91 8.46
N GLY A 233 -22.22 12.71 9.27
CA GLY A 233 -22.42 12.78 10.72
C GLY A 233 -21.84 11.60 11.51
N THR A 234 -21.13 10.67 10.85
CA THR A 234 -20.41 9.57 11.51
C THR A 234 -18.95 9.95 11.68
N GLU A 235 -18.42 9.79 12.89
CA GLU A 235 -17.00 9.92 13.18
C GLU A 235 -16.58 8.79 14.10
N LEU A 236 -15.60 8.00 13.65
CA LEU A 236 -15.02 6.90 14.39
C LEU A 236 -13.97 7.44 15.37
N ASP A 237 -13.97 6.93 16.60
CA ASP A 237 -13.04 7.33 17.66
C ASP A 237 -11.66 6.69 17.48
N VAL A 238 -11.02 6.99 16.35
CA VAL A 238 -9.68 6.48 16.00
C VAL A 238 -8.64 7.27 16.81
N PRO A 239 -7.73 6.58 17.54
CA PRO A 239 -6.65 7.22 18.26
C PRO A 239 -5.82 8.14 17.35
N ARG A 240 -5.30 9.23 17.91
CA ARG A 240 -4.55 10.25 17.18
C ARG A 240 -3.06 10.12 17.44
N ARG A 241 -2.27 10.04 16.36
CA ARG A 241 -0.81 9.95 16.39
C ARG A 241 -0.20 10.92 15.39
N SER A 242 0.63 11.82 15.88
CA SER A 242 1.42 12.74 15.07
C SER A 242 2.70 12.05 14.60
N GLN A 243 3.12 12.32 13.36
CA GLN A 243 4.46 11.95 12.90
C GLN A 243 5.53 12.98 13.33
N ASN A 244 5.16 14.27 13.45
CA ASN A 244 6.12 15.35 13.67
C ASN A 244 6.72 15.36 15.08
N ILE A 245 6.01 14.82 16.08
CA ILE A 245 6.56 14.65 17.44
C ILE A 245 7.82 13.77 17.46
N HIS A 246 7.99 12.91 16.45
CA HIS A 246 9.11 11.99 16.33
C HIS A 246 10.33 12.59 15.62
N SER A 247 10.23 13.82 15.09
CA SER A 247 11.30 14.45 14.30
C SER A 247 12.65 14.46 15.03
N GLY A 248 13.69 13.99 14.35
CA GLY A 248 15.05 13.84 14.88
C GLY A 248 15.32 12.53 15.62
N ASN A 249 14.34 11.65 15.79
CA ASN A 249 14.52 10.36 16.49
C ASN A 249 14.65 9.19 15.50
N TYR A 250 15.41 8.16 15.88
CA TYR A 250 15.63 6.95 15.07
C TYR A 250 16.06 7.25 13.62
N PRO A 251 17.20 7.94 13.42
CA PRO A 251 17.70 8.35 12.10
C PRO A 251 17.91 7.17 11.13
N GLU A 252 18.17 5.97 11.64
CA GLU A 252 18.25 4.74 10.85
C GLU A 252 16.94 4.35 10.16
N TYR A 253 15.81 4.89 10.63
CA TYR A 253 14.48 4.75 10.04
C TYR A 253 13.95 6.11 9.55
N GLY A 254 14.84 6.99 9.09
CA GLY A 254 14.47 8.24 8.43
C GLY A 254 14.22 9.42 9.37
N GLY A 255 14.38 9.25 10.69
CA GLY A 255 14.42 10.38 11.62
C GLY A 255 13.07 10.93 12.07
N GLY A 256 11.97 10.19 11.91
CA GLY A 256 10.63 10.69 12.24
C GLY A 256 10.12 11.77 11.29
N GLY A 257 9.06 12.48 11.68
CA GLY A 257 8.55 13.60 10.88
C GLY A 257 7.99 13.14 9.54
N GLU A 258 8.30 13.88 8.47
CA GLU A 258 7.69 13.79 7.13
C GLU A 258 7.68 12.38 6.52
N VAL A 259 8.61 11.50 6.91
CA VAL A 259 8.74 10.13 6.38
C VAL A 259 7.92 9.08 7.16
N TRP A 260 7.24 9.45 8.24
CA TRP A 260 6.50 8.54 9.14
C TRP A 260 4.97 8.63 9.04
N CYS A 261 4.42 9.27 7.99
CA CYS A 261 2.98 9.39 7.80
C CYS A 261 2.25 8.03 7.72
N SER A 262 2.82 7.07 6.98
CA SER A 262 2.25 5.72 6.82
C SER A 262 2.31 4.87 8.10
N PRO A 263 3.46 4.76 8.82
CA PRO A 263 3.49 4.03 10.09
C PRO A 263 2.62 4.68 11.17
N ALA A 264 2.53 6.01 11.24
CA ALA A 264 1.61 6.70 12.14
C ALA A 264 0.14 6.37 11.80
N SER A 265 -0.24 6.44 10.52
CA SER A 265 -1.59 6.11 10.05
C SER A 265 -1.98 4.66 10.31
N THR A 266 -1.08 3.72 10.00
CA THR A 266 -1.27 2.29 10.24
C THR A 266 -1.43 2.01 11.73
N THR A 267 -0.61 2.65 12.57
CA THR A 267 -0.71 2.56 14.04
C THR A 267 -2.08 3.01 14.54
N MET A 268 -2.58 4.17 14.09
CA MET A 268 -3.89 4.69 14.50
C MET A 268 -5.01 3.68 14.23
N VAL A 269 -5.02 3.07 13.04
CA VAL A 269 -6.04 2.07 12.68
C VAL A 269 -5.88 0.77 13.46
N MET A 270 -4.64 0.30 13.69
CA MET A 270 -4.40 -0.87 14.54
C MET A 270 -4.90 -0.65 15.96
N GLU A 271 -4.58 0.49 16.57
CA GLU A 271 -4.98 0.83 17.94
C GLU A 271 -6.51 0.95 18.06
N TYR A 272 -7.18 1.52 17.05
CA TYR A 272 -8.65 1.59 17.00
C TYR A 272 -9.30 0.20 17.12
N PHE A 273 -8.68 -0.83 16.55
CA PHE A 273 -9.14 -2.21 16.66
C PHE A 273 -8.51 -3.00 17.83
N GLY A 274 -7.82 -2.33 18.76
CA GLY A 274 -7.20 -2.99 19.91
C GLY A 274 -6.04 -3.93 19.54
N ALA A 275 -5.37 -3.64 18.42
CA ALA A 275 -4.13 -4.27 17.99
C ALA A 275 -2.95 -3.30 18.16
N GLY A 276 -1.75 -3.86 18.26
CA GLY A 276 -0.52 -3.09 18.46
C GLY A 276 0.62 -4.01 18.90
N PRO A 277 1.86 -3.50 18.89
CA PRO A 277 3.01 -4.25 19.37
C PRO A 277 2.90 -4.51 20.87
N SER A 278 3.40 -5.66 21.31
CA SER A 278 3.60 -5.97 22.73
C SER A 278 4.71 -5.11 23.33
N SER A 279 4.77 -5.04 24.67
CA SER A 279 5.87 -4.36 25.36
C SER A 279 7.23 -4.94 24.96
N THR A 280 7.32 -6.27 24.83
CA THR A 280 8.57 -6.96 24.43
C THR A 280 9.02 -6.60 23.02
N GLU A 281 8.09 -6.42 22.09
CA GLU A 281 8.40 -5.94 20.74
C GLU A 281 8.88 -4.48 20.71
N MET A 282 8.60 -3.72 21.77
CA MET A 282 9.05 -2.35 21.96
C MET A 282 10.24 -2.19 22.93
N ASP A 283 10.80 -3.28 23.49
CA ASP A 283 11.91 -3.23 24.46
C ASP A 283 13.20 -2.58 23.92
N TRP A 284 13.31 -2.45 22.59
CA TRP A 284 14.43 -1.78 21.92
C TRP A 284 14.34 -0.25 21.95
N ILE A 285 13.17 0.30 22.30
CA ILE A 285 12.87 1.73 22.33
C ILE A 285 13.24 2.27 23.70
N GLU A 286 13.81 3.48 23.74
CA GLU A 286 14.19 4.11 25.00
C GLU A 286 12.98 4.26 25.96
N PRO A 287 13.12 3.86 27.24
CA PRO A 287 12.04 4.03 28.21
C PRO A 287 11.58 5.48 28.35
N GLY A 288 10.26 5.69 28.31
CA GLY A 288 9.67 7.04 28.39
C GLY A 288 9.57 7.77 27.04
N TYR A 289 9.95 7.12 25.94
CA TYR A 289 9.69 7.63 24.59
C TYR A 289 8.19 7.83 24.34
N THR A 290 7.83 8.94 23.70
CA THR A 290 6.43 9.26 23.34
C THR A 290 5.99 8.44 22.14
N ASP A 291 4.79 7.86 22.22
CA ASP A 291 4.21 7.02 21.16
C ASP A 291 5.19 5.95 20.60
N PRO A 292 5.76 5.08 21.46
CA PRO A 292 6.73 4.06 21.05
C PRO A 292 6.20 3.12 19.98
N GLN A 293 4.89 2.90 19.93
CA GLN A 293 4.22 2.10 18.92
C GLN A 293 4.38 2.67 17.50
N VAL A 294 4.50 4.00 17.33
CA VAL A 294 4.74 4.62 16.01
C VAL A 294 6.18 4.41 15.57
N ALA A 295 7.15 4.54 16.49
CA ALA A 295 8.55 4.24 16.19
C ALA A 295 8.76 2.74 15.89
N HIS A 296 8.05 1.86 16.62
CA HIS A 296 7.98 0.44 16.31
C HIS A 296 7.44 0.22 14.89
N ALA A 297 6.28 0.81 14.55
CA ALA A 297 5.70 0.74 13.22
C ALA A 297 6.69 1.18 12.14
N ALA A 298 7.38 2.32 12.32
CA ALA A 298 8.37 2.81 11.37
C ALA A 298 9.52 1.83 11.15
N ARG A 299 10.07 1.25 12.22
CA ARG A 299 11.09 0.18 12.12
C ARG A 299 10.56 -1.02 11.36
N VAL A 300 9.32 -1.45 11.66
CA VAL A 300 8.76 -2.69 11.10
C VAL A 300 8.14 -2.54 9.71
N THR A 301 8.05 -1.32 9.18
CA THR A 301 7.63 -1.05 7.80
C THR A 301 8.71 -0.39 6.95
N TRP A 302 9.90 -0.14 7.53
CA TRP A 302 11.03 0.41 6.80
C TRP A 302 11.45 -0.50 5.63
N ASP A 303 11.39 0.07 4.43
CA ASP A 303 11.90 -0.52 3.20
C ASP A 303 13.30 0.06 2.95
N HIS A 304 14.31 -0.80 3.01
CA HIS A 304 15.69 -0.37 2.93
C HIS A 304 16.14 0.08 1.53
N ALA A 305 15.56 -0.46 0.45
CA ALA A 305 15.85 0.01 -0.91
C ALA A 305 15.15 1.34 -1.20
N TYR A 306 13.90 1.48 -0.76
CA TYR A 306 13.14 2.72 -0.88
C TYR A 306 13.64 3.83 0.07
N GLN A 307 14.29 3.45 1.17
CA GLN A 307 14.73 4.35 2.25
C GLN A 307 13.55 5.11 2.87
N GLY A 308 12.43 4.41 3.08
CA GLY A 308 11.22 4.99 3.63
C GLY A 308 10.30 3.95 4.26
N ALA A 309 9.39 4.42 5.13
CA ALA A 309 8.34 3.61 5.74
C ALA A 309 7.01 3.66 4.97
N GLY A 310 7.04 4.19 3.73
CA GLY A 310 5.88 4.47 2.89
C GLY A 310 5.46 3.34 1.95
N ASN A 311 6.15 2.19 1.94
CA ASN A 311 5.80 1.04 1.11
C ASN A 311 4.43 0.46 1.54
N TRP A 312 3.45 0.47 0.63
CA TRP A 312 2.04 0.21 1.00
C TRP A 312 1.79 -1.25 1.42
N PRO A 313 2.28 -2.27 0.67
CA PRO A 313 2.16 -3.65 1.09
C PRO A 313 2.88 -3.94 2.41
N PHE A 314 4.00 -3.28 2.72
CA PHE A 314 4.71 -3.51 3.98
C PHE A 314 3.91 -3.03 5.19
N ASN A 315 3.20 -1.90 5.08
CA ASN A 315 2.32 -1.39 6.14
C ASN A 315 1.11 -2.30 6.37
N THR A 316 0.47 -2.76 5.29
CA THR A 316 -0.68 -3.69 5.41
C THR A 316 -0.23 -5.06 5.95
N ALA A 317 0.91 -5.59 5.50
CA ALA A 317 1.49 -6.81 6.04
C ALA A 317 1.87 -6.69 7.52
N TYR A 318 2.41 -5.54 7.96
CA TYR A 318 2.65 -5.27 9.38
C TYR A 318 1.35 -5.29 10.19
N ALA A 319 0.30 -4.57 9.76
CA ALA A 319 -0.98 -4.56 10.48
C ALA A 319 -1.54 -5.98 10.64
N ALA A 320 -1.51 -6.77 9.56
CA ALA A 320 -1.97 -8.14 9.57
C ALA A 320 -1.12 -9.06 10.46
N SER A 321 0.19 -8.82 10.58
CA SER A 321 1.11 -9.64 11.39
C SER A 321 0.73 -9.77 12.87
N SER A 322 -0.12 -8.86 13.37
CA SER A 322 -0.77 -8.96 14.70
C SER A 322 -1.62 -10.22 14.90
N GLY A 323 -2.02 -10.90 13.81
CA GLY A 323 -2.87 -12.09 13.80
C GLY A 323 -4.35 -11.82 14.09
N LYS A 324 -4.73 -10.56 14.38
CA LYS A 324 -6.11 -10.12 14.62
C LYS A 324 -6.72 -9.40 13.43
N LEU A 325 -5.87 -8.87 12.54
CA LEU A 325 -6.29 -7.98 11.47
C LEU A 325 -6.14 -8.64 10.11
N ASP A 326 -7.05 -8.28 9.23
CA ASP A 326 -7.00 -8.48 7.80
C ASP A 326 -6.71 -7.12 7.15
N ALA A 327 -5.64 -7.03 6.38
CA ALA A 327 -5.24 -5.81 5.70
C ALA A 327 -4.94 -6.07 4.23
N PHE A 328 -5.16 -5.07 3.38
CA PHE A 328 -4.78 -5.12 1.97
C PHE A 328 -4.75 -3.71 1.37
N VAL A 329 -3.99 -3.57 0.28
CA VAL A 329 -3.96 -2.35 -0.52
C VAL A 329 -5.05 -2.43 -1.59
N THR A 330 -5.75 -1.33 -1.81
CA THR A 330 -6.74 -1.21 -2.89
C THR A 330 -6.74 0.21 -3.49
N ARG A 331 -7.57 0.42 -4.51
CA ARG A 331 -8.03 1.74 -4.96
C ARG A 331 -9.54 1.87 -4.76
N LEU A 332 -9.95 2.97 -4.15
CA LEU A 332 -11.35 3.35 -4.08
C LEU A 332 -11.66 4.34 -5.20
N ARG A 333 -12.89 4.30 -5.73
CA ARG A 333 -13.25 5.06 -6.92
C ARG A 333 -13.99 6.36 -6.60
N SER A 334 -14.44 6.51 -5.36
CA SER A 334 -15.24 7.64 -4.88
C SER A 334 -15.20 7.74 -3.36
N LEU A 335 -15.59 8.89 -2.79
CA LEU A 335 -15.89 8.99 -1.37
C LEU A 335 -17.15 8.18 -0.99
N ASP A 336 -18.06 7.86 -1.91
CA ASP A 336 -19.17 6.95 -1.62
C ASP A 336 -18.68 5.54 -1.26
N ASP A 337 -17.64 5.04 -1.95
CA ASP A 337 -16.98 3.77 -1.61
C ASP A 337 -16.34 3.84 -0.21
N LEU A 338 -15.71 4.97 0.11
CA LEU A 338 -15.11 5.20 1.43
C LEU A 338 -16.17 5.33 2.52
N GLU A 339 -17.28 6.03 2.28
CA GLU A 339 -18.38 6.18 3.24
C GLU A 339 -19.00 4.84 3.59
N ARG A 340 -19.07 3.88 2.66
CA ARG A 340 -19.53 2.52 2.98
C ARG A 340 -18.63 1.83 4.01
N LEU A 341 -17.31 2.02 3.91
CA LEU A 341 -16.35 1.48 4.88
C LEU A 341 -16.51 2.18 6.23
N ILE A 342 -16.65 3.51 6.26
CA ILE A 342 -16.90 4.27 7.49
C ILE A 342 -18.23 3.85 8.15
N ALA A 343 -19.30 3.68 7.37
CA ALA A 343 -20.58 3.21 7.86
C ALA A 343 -20.50 1.79 8.45
N ALA A 344 -19.57 0.96 7.95
CA ALA A 344 -19.24 -0.34 8.50
C ALA A 344 -18.27 -0.29 9.71
N GLY A 345 -17.88 0.90 10.16
CA GLY A 345 -16.97 1.09 11.29
C GLY A 345 -15.49 0.88 10.95
N ILE A 346 -15.12 0.94 9.66
CA ILE A 346 -13.77 0.70 9.16
C ILE A 346 -13.14 2.04 8.74
N PRO A 347 -12.19 2.61 9.51
CA PRO A 347 -11.44 3.77 9.08
C PRO A 347 -10.51 3.40 7.92
N VAL A 348 -10.22 4.37 7.05
CA VAL A 348 -9.52 4.12 5.79
C VAL A 348 -8.26 4.98 5.72
N VAL A 349 -7.10 4.36 5.50
CA VAL A 349 -5.87 5.11 5.21
C VAL A 349 -5.88 5.49 3.73
N THR A 350 -5.72 6.77 3.41
CA THR A 350 -5.71 7.27 2.02
C THR A 350 -4.36 7.89 1.67
N SER A 351 -3.85 7.61 0.49
CA SER A 351 -2.68 8.28 -0.08
C SER A 351 -3.07 9.59 -0.76
N GLN A 352 -2.29 10.65 -0.55
CA GLN A 352 -2.67 12.01 -0.90
C GLN A 352 -1.53 12.78 -1.54
N SER A 353 -1.86 13.62 -2.53
CA SER A 353 -0.90 14.46 -3.25
C SER A 353 -1.56 15.76 -3.68
N PHE A 354 -1.08 16.88 -3.14
CA PHE A 354 -1.66 18.21 -3.34
C PHE A 354 -0.65 19.32 -3.14
N THR A 355 -0.83 20.44 -3.83
CA THR A 355 -0.14 21.70 -3.53
C THR A 355 -0.86 22.41 -2.38
N ALA A 356 -0.16 23.34 -1.72
CA ALA A 356 -0.65 23.97 -0.49
C ALA A 356 -1.96 24.78 -0.66
N ASP A 357 -2.33 25.10 -1.89
CA ASP A 357 -3.53 25.85 -2.29
C ASP A 357 -4.71 24.96 -2.73
N GLU A 358 -4.54 23.65 -2.78
CA GLU A 358 -5.58 22.73 -3.30
C GLU A 358 -6.46 22.10 -2.21
N LEU A 359 -6.01 22.10 -0.96
CA LEU A 359 -6.71 21.54 0.19
C LEU A 359 -6.77 22.54 1.35
N ASP A 360 -7.87 23.27 1.42
CA ASP A 360 -8.08 24.31 2.41
C ASP A 360 -8.01 23.74 3.84
N GLY A 361 -7.27 24.42 4.71
CA GLY A 361 -7.06 24.01 6.09
C GLY A 361 -5.89 23.05 6.31
N ALA A 362 -5.26 22.51 5.26
CA ALA A 362 -4.08 21.65 5.42
C ALA A 362 -2.87 22.45 5.91
N GLY A 363 -2.60 23.60 5.28
CA GLY A 363 -1.49 24.50 5.65
C GLY A 363 -0.12 24.07 5.14
N TYR A 364 -0.06 23.04 4.28
CA TYR A 364 1.14 22.53 3.63
C TYR A 364 0.77 21.91 2.28
N GLY A 365 1.77 21.54 1.46
CA GLY A 365 1.60 20.72 0.26
C GLY A 365 2.49 19.49 0.32
N THR A 366 2.16 18.46 -0.45
CA THR A 366 2.86 17.18 -0.44
C THR A 366 2.81 16.49 -1.81
N ALA A 367 3.90 15.80 -2.17
CA ALA A 367 3.94 14.90 -3.32
C ALA A 367 3.38 13.51 -3.00
N GLY A 368 3.24 13.17 -1.72
CA GLY A 368 2.77 11.89 -1.22
C GLY A 368 2.65 11.92 0.29
N HIS A 369 1.47 11.65 0.83
CA HIS A 369 1.21 11.65 2.26
C HIS A 369 0.08 10.69 2.60
N LEU A 370 0.19 10.01 3.74
CA LEU A 370 -0.81 9.05 4.20
C LEU A 370 -1.49 9.64 5.44
N PHE A 371 -2.82 9.66 5.42
CA PHE A 371 -3.61 9.95 6.61
C PHE A 371 -4.87 9.09 6.67
N VAL A 372 -5.54 9.09 7.82
CA VAL A 372 -6.70 8.23 8.08
C VAL A 372 -7.98 9.03 7.95
N VAL A 373 -8.88 8.64 7.05
CA VAL A 373 -10.26 9.11 7.08
C VAL A 373 -11.00 8.38 8.20
N VAL A 374 -11.55 9.16 9.13
CA VAL A 374 -12.22 8.66 10.33
C VAL A 374 -13.71 8.93 10.30
N GLY A 375 -14.20 9.75 9.37
CA GLY A 375 -15.60 10.11 9.33
C GLY A 375 -15.94 11.26 8.40
N PHE A 376 -17.15 11.76 8.57
CA PHE A 376 -17.70 12.88 7.82
C PHE A 376 -18.53 13.77 8.75
N THR A 377 -18.48 15.08 8.54
CA THR A 377 -19.37 16.03 9.22
C THR A 377 -20.83 15.79 8.81
N ALA A 378 -21.77 16.46 9.49
CA ALA A 378 -23.19 16.39 9.14
C ALA A 378 -23.47 16.90 7.70
N ASP A 379 -22.63 17.78 7.18
CA ASP A 379 -22.75 18.37 5.83
C ASP A 379 -21.85 17.65 4.80
N GLY A 380 -21.13 16.60 5.21
CA GLY A 380 -20.39 15.73 4.30
C GLY A 380 -18.92 16.04 4.06
N ASP A 381 -18.36 17.02 4.79
CA ASP A 381 -16.92 17.30 4.79
C ASP A 381 -16.15 16.17 5.46
N VAL A 382 -14.94 15.90 4.97
CA VAL A 382 -14.15 14.72 5.36
C VAL A 382 -13.45 15.00 6.69
N VAL A 383 -13.71 14.16 7.69
CA VAL A 383 -12.98 14.20 8.97
C VAL A 383 -11.83 13.21 8.89
N VAL A 384 -10.62 13.71 9.13
CA VAL A 384 -9.39 12.90 9.07
C VAL A 384 -8.56 13.04 10.33
N ASN A 385 -7.80 11.99 10.63
CA ASN A 385 -6.61 12.06 11.44
C ASN A 385 -5.39 12.19 10.52
N ASP A 386 -4.91 13.41 10.34
CA ASP A 386 -3.74 13.75 9.53
C ASP A 386 -2.48 13.83 10.40
N PRO A 387 -1.54 12.86 10.28
CA PRO A 387 -0.40 12.75 11.17
C PRO A 387 0.63 13.87 10.98
N ALA A 388 0.57 14.66 9.91
CA ALA A 388 1.41 15.84 9.70
C ALA A 388 0.95 16.99 10.60
N ALA A 389 1.07 16.83 11.91
CA ALA A 389 0.61 17.75 12.94
C ALA A 389 1.65 17.88 14.05
N ASP A 390 1.78 19.03 14.69
CA ASP A 390 2.81 19.26 15.73
C ASP A 390 2.56 18.51 17.06
N SER A 391 1.36 17.95 17.24
CA SER A 391 0.97 17.21 18.44
C SER A 391 -0.17 16.22 18.12
N ASN A 392 -0.40 15.23 18.99
CA ASN A 392 -1.53 14.31 18.83
C ASN A 392 -2.90 15.03 18.86
N ASP A 393 -3.01 16.10 19.63
CA ASP A 393 -4.27 16.85 19.76
C ASP A 393 -4.64 17.59 18.46
N SER A 394 -3.64 18.01 17.67
CA SER A 394 -3.82 18.73 16.41
C SER A 394 -3.88 17.83 15.16
N VAL A 395 -3.86 16.51 15.33
CA VAL A 395 -3.96 15.52 14.23
C VAL A 395 -5.33 15.56 13.54
N ARG A 396 -6.41 15.75 14.29
CA ARG A 396 -7.77 15.77 13.72
C ARG A 396 -7.99 17.02 12.90
N ARG A 397 -8.37 16.85 11.64
CA ARG A 397 -8.72 17.94 10.70
C ARG A 397 -10.04 17.63 10.00
N VAL A 398 -10.64 18.68 9.43
CA VAL A 398 -11.83 18.59 8.59
C VAL A 398 -11.50 19.28 7.29
N TYR A 399 -11.70 18.58 6.18
CA TYR A 399 -11.40 19.09 4.84
C TYR A 399 -12.65 19.18 3.98
N PRO A 400 -12.78 20.23 3.13
CA PRO A 400 -13.89 20.34 2.19
C PRO A 400 -13.98 19.11 1.30
N ARG A 401 -15.17 18.51 1.22
CA ARG A 401 -15.40 17.23 0.52
C ARG A 401 -14.84 17.20 -0.90
N GLU A 402 -15.21 18.16 -1.72
CA GLU A 402 -14.85 18.19 -3.14
C GLU A 402 -13.35 18.38 -3.36
N GLN A 403 -12.69 19.15 -2.49
CA GLN A 403 -11.25 19.36 -2.55
C GLN A 403 -10.52 18.06 -2.20
N PHE A 404 -10.93 17.43 -1.10
CA PHE A 404 -10.40 16.15 -0.67
C PHE A 404 -10.54 15.07 -1.74
N GLU A 405 -11.75 14.89 -2.27
CA GLU A 405 -12.04 13.85 -3.26
C GLU A 405 -11.21 14.06 -4.54
N ARG A 406 -11.06 15.31 -4.96
CA ARG A 406 -10.24 15.69 -6.11
C ARG A 406 -8.78 15.35 -5.92
N VAL A 407 -8.16 15.78 -4.81
CA VAL A 407 -6.72 15.57 -4.60
C VAL A 407 -6.38 14.09 -4.39
N TRP A 408 -7.32 13.31 -3.85
CA TRP A 408 -7.18 11.88 -3.64
C TRP A 408 -7.32 11.06 -4.92
N LEU A 409 -8.38 11.30 -5.70
CA LEU A 409 -8.76 10.42 -6.80
C LEU A 409 -8.11 10.78 -8.14
N ARG A 410 -7.58 11.99 -8.31
CA ARG A 410 -6.88 12.37 -9.54
C ARG A 410 -5.53 11.64 -9.67
N THR A 411 -5.11 11.41 -10.90
CA THR A 411 -3.81 10.78 -11.22
C THR A 411 -2.76 11.81 -11.65
N GLN A 412 -3.17 13.04 -11.95
CA GLN A 412 -2.29 14.13 -12.34
C GLN A 412 -2.61 15.41 -11.58
N ARG A 413 -1.58 16.21 -11.30
CA ARG A 413 -1.71 17.56 -10.75
C ARG A 413 -0.73 18.51 -11.42
N ARG A 414 -1.06 19.81 -11.43
CA ARG A 414 -0.17 20.85 -11.95
C ARG A 414 0.66 21.44 -10.82
N LEU A 415 1.95 21.60 -11.05
CA LEU A 415 2.86 22.29 -10.16
C LEU A 415 2.85 23.81 -10.44
N ALA A 416 3.40 24.59 -9.51
CA ALA A 416 3.48 26.04 -9.63
C ALA A 416 4.27 26.51 -10.87
N ASP A 417 5.20 25.69 -11.35
CA ASP A 417 5.98 25.94 -12.58
C ASP A 417 5.26 25.50 -13.87
N GLY A 418 4.02 24.99 -13.75
CA GLY A 418 3.21 24.51 -14.87
C GLY A 418 3.48 23.06 -15.28
N SER A 419 4.47 22.40 -14.67
CA SER A 419 4.75 20.99 -14.94
C SER A 419 3.68 20.06 -14.34
N VAL A 420 3.60 18.83 -14.84
CA VAL A 420 2.62 17.83 -14.39
C VAL A 420 3.32 16.80 -13.50
N ALA A 421 2.71 16.52 -12.36
CA ALA A 421 3.17 15.49 -11.42
C ALA A 421 2.05 14.49 -11.12
N GLY A 422 2.43 13.31 -10.62
CA GLY A 422 1.50 12.24 -10.25
C GLY A 422 0.61 12.58 -9.05
N GLY A 423 -0.58 11.99 -9.06
CA GLY A 423 -1.54 11.94 -7.95
C GLY A 423 -1.72 10.51 -7.45
N SER A 424 -2.45 10.34 -6.34
CA SER A 424 -2.66 9.01 -5.75
C SER A 424 -3.56 8.11 -6.59
N GLY A 425 -4.53 8.68 -7.31
CA GLY A 425 -5.49 7.90 -8.08
C GLY A 425 -6.36 6.96 -7.23
N GLY A 426 -6.58 7.30 -5.96
CA GLY A 426 -7.50 6.59 -5.06
C GLY A 426 -6.90 5.48 -4.22
N ILE A 427 -5.57 5.36 -4.14
CA ILE A 427 -4.91 4.33 -3.31
C ILE A 427 -5.35 4.46 -1.84
N ALA A 428 -5.66 3.31 -1.25
CA ALA A 428 -6.12 3.19 0.12
C ALA A 428 -5.64 1.89 0.78
N TYR A 429 -5.53 1.91 2.11
CA TYR A 429 -5.41 0.71 2.92
C TYR A 429 -6.73 0.43 3.58
N VAL A 430 -7.19 -0.80 3.45
CA VAL A 430 -8.31 -1.31 4.23
C VAL A 430 -7.73 -2.25 5.27
N ILE A 431 -7.88 -1.90 6.54
CA ILE A 431 -7.42 -2.66 7.69
C ILE A 431 -8.64 -2.87 8.60
N ARG A 432 -8.94 -4.12 8.93
CA ARG A 432 -10.10 -4.46 9.77
C ARG A 432 -9.84 -5.74 10.58
N PRO A 433 -10.59 -6.02 11.64
CA PRO A 433 -10.62 -7.35 12.24
C PRO A 433 -11.03 -8.39 11.19
N TYR A 434 -10.37 -9.56 11.18
CA TYR A 434 -10.61 -10.58 10.16
C TYR A 434 -12.05 -11.14 10.16
N ASP A 435 -12.78 -10.97 11.26
CA ASP A 435 -14.16 -11.41 11.47
C ASP A 435 -15.22 -10.34 11.17
N VAL A 436 -14.83 -9.08 10.94
CA VAL A 436 -15.73 -8.00 10.53
C VAL A 436 -15.90 -8.03 9.00
N PRO A 437 -17.06 -8.39 8.44
CA PRO A 437 -17.22 -8.47 7.00
C PRO A 437 -17.04 -7.09 6.35
N LEU A 438 -16.49 -7.09 5.13
CA LEU A 438 -16.50 -5.88 4.30
C LEU A 438 -17.93 -5.62 3.81
N PRO A 439 -18.36 -4.34 3.70
CA PRO A 439 -19.66 -4.00 3.13
C PRO A 439 -19.73 -4.40 1.64
N ASP A 440 -20.92 -4.45 1.06
CA ASP A 440 -21.06 -4.70 -0.38
C ASP A 440 -20.32 -3.60 -1.18
N GLY A 441 -19.21 -3.97 -1.81
CA GLY A 441 -18.35 -3.03 -2.54
C GLY A 441 -18.87 -2.62 -3.91
N GLY A 442 -19.97 -3.24 -4.36
CA GLY A 442 -20.67 -2.95 -5.62
C GLY A 442 -19.90 -3.19 -6.92
N HIS A 443 -18.56 -3.16 -6.89
CA HIS A 443 -17.74 -2.90 -8.08
C HIS A 443 -16.26 -3.35 -7.99
N GLY A 444 -15.92 -4.34 -7.16
CA GLY A 444 -14.58 -4.95 -7.17
C GLY A 444 -13.47 -4.21 -6.42
N SER A 445 -13.77 -3.11 -5.72
CA SER A 445 -12.78 -2.37 -4.92
C SER A 445 -12.28 -3.10 -3.66
N TRP A 446 -12.87 -4.25 -3.27
CA TRP A 446 -12.38 -5.10 -2.18
C TRP A 446 -13.00 -6.49 -2.15
#